data_AF-A0A7Y4TLY3-F1
#
_entry.id   AF-A0A7Y4TLY3-F1
#
_cell.length_a   1.000
_cell.length_b   1.000
_cell.length_c   1.000
_cell.angle_alpha   90.00
_cell.angle_beta   90.00
_cell.angle_gamma   90.00
#
_symmetry.space_group_name_H-M   'P 1'
#
loop_
_entity.id
_entity.type
_entity.pdbx_description
1 polymer ?
#
loop_
_entity_poly.entity_id
_entity_poly.type
_entity_poly.pdbx_seq_one_letter_code
_entity_poly.pdbx_strand_id
1 'polypeptide(L)'
;MERLTAVLPWIVLAGLAAWVTYDLTQRKHAILRNFPIVGHFRYWLEAIGPELRQYIVTNNNEERPFSRDQRRWVYASSKRENSYFGFGSDNEMEMAPNYLVIKHQAFPVHSPHLGEPGYDPDHVIPAAKVVGGFRGRPRAFRPASVVNISGMSFGSLSGPAVEALNRGAKLAGCLQSTGEGGIASHHLHGGDLIWQVGTGYFGCRELDGRFSMERLKERVAQTPQIRAIEIKLSQGAKPGLGGLLPQAKITREVAAIRGIRLDQDCVSPAAHTAFRDADSLLDFVEAIAAETGLPVGIKSAVGDSSFWRQLASLMAVGGRGVDFITIDGGEGGTGAAPLVFSDHVALPFKVAFGRVHRIFAEHTLHERVVFAGSGKLGFPESALFAFALGCDLVNVGREAMIAVGCIQAQRCHTNHCPTGVATQNRWLVRGLDPTLKAVRVANYIVNLRQELLALSRACGAEHPALVTADQLELLDGRFGSRTVADLFGYEAGDGVPGSKDRDEIRRIMSR
;
A
#
# COMPACT_ATOMS: atom_id res chain seq x y z
N MET A 1 49.52 -12.74 36.84
CA MET A 1 48.09 -12.98 36.54
C MET A 1 47.20 -12.92 37.78
N GLU A 2 47.62 -13.42 38.95
CA GLU A 2 46.79 -13.42 40.19
C GLU A 2 46.45 -12.03 40.77
N ARG A 3 47.28 -11.01 40.56
CA ARG A 3 46.98 -9.65 41.04
C ARG A 3 45.91 -8.92 40.21
N LEU A 4 45.77 -9.26 38.93
CA LEU A 4 44.75 -8.66 38.05
C LEU A 4 43.35 -9.24 38.32
N THR A 5 43.26 -10.52 38.69
CA THR A 5 41.99 -11.17 39.04
C THR A 5 41.42 -10.67 40.36
N ALA A 6 42.25 -10.24 41.31
CA ALA A 6 41.81 -9.67 42.59
C ALA A 6 41.28 -8.23 42.48
N VAL A 7 41.72 -7.46 41.50
CA VAL A 7 41.38 -6.03 41.35
C VAL A 7 40.16 -5.82 40.44
N LEU A 8 39.95 -6.72 39.47
CA LEU A 8 38.81 -6.68 38.55
C LEU A 8 37.42 -6.54 39.22
N PRO A 9 37.06 -7.30 40.27
CA PRO A 9 35.75 -7.15 40.92
C PRO A 9 35.56 -5.78 41.57
N TRP A 10 36.62 -5.17 42.12
CA TRP A 10 36.54 -3.83 42.72
C TRP A 10 36.37 -2.74 41.66
N ILE A 11 37.00 -2.89 40.50
CA ILE A 11 36.81 -1.98 39.36
C ILE A 11 35.36 -2.05 38.87
N VAL A 12 34.80 -3.25 38.74
CA VAL A 12 33.39 -3.45 38.34
C VAL A 12 32.45 -2.84 39.38
N LEU A 13 32.70 -3.06 40.68
CA LEU A 13 31.88 -2.52 41.77
C LEU A 13 31.91 -0.99 41.80
N ALA A 14 33.09 -0.39 41.64
CA ALA A 14 33.25 1.06 41.57
C ALA A 14 32.55 1.66 40.33
N GLY A 15 32.64 0.98 39.18
CA GLY A 15 31.92 1.36 37.97
C GLY A 15 30.40 1.33 38.15
N LEU A 16 29.87 0.26 38.75
CA LEU A 16 28.44 0.13 39.06
C LEU A 16 27.98 1.20 40.06
N ALA A 17 28.75 1.48 41.11
CA ALA A 17 28.43 2.52 42.09
C ALA A 17 28.42 3.91 41.45
N ALA A 18 29.39 4.22 40.59
CA ALA A 18 29.43 5.47 39.83
C ALA A 18 28.23 5.59 38.88
N TRP A 19 27.86 4.50 38.20
CA TRP A 19 26.74 4.45 37.28
C TRP A 19 25.38 4.67 37.98
N VAL A 20 25.16 3.98 39.11
CA VAL A 20 23.96 4.19 39.94
C VAL A 20 23.92 5.60 40.52
N THR A 21 25.06 6.14 40.97
CA THR A 21 25.15 7.51 41.48
C THR A 21 24.82 8.54 40.40
N TYR A 22 25.29 8.33 39.17
CA TYR A 22 24.92 9.15 38.02
C TYR A 22 23.41 9.13 37.77
N ASP A 23 22.79 7.94 37.80
CA ASP A 23 21.35 7.80 37.58
C ASP A 23 20.51 8.48 38.67
N LEU A 24 20.93 8.40 39.94
CA LEU A 24 20.26 9.05 41.08
C LEU A 24 20.39 10.59 41.06
N THR A 25 21.46 11.11 40.48
CA THR A 25 21.78 12.55 40.48
C THR A 25 21.33 13.28 39.23
N GLN A 26 21.20 12.59 38.09
CA GLN A 26 20.68 13.18 36.86
C GLN A 26 19.20 13.57 37.02
N ARG A 27 18.80 14.65 36.33
CA ARG A 27 17.44 15.23 36.43
C ARG A 27 16.58 15.03 35.18
N LYS A 28 17.11 14.38 34.15
CA LYS A 28 16.48 14.22 32.82
C LYS A 28 15.51 13.04 32.74
N HIS A 29 15.80 11.92 33.39
CA HIS A 29 15.01 10.69 33.34
C HIS A 29 14.47 10.32 34.72
N ALA A 30 13.20 10.61 34.98
CA ALA A 30 12.57 10.36 36.28
C ALA A 30 12.60 8.88 36.70
N ILE A 31 12.47 7.95 35.73
CA ILE A 31 12.47 6.51 36.01
C ILE A 31 13.87 6.01 36.40
N LEU A 32 14.93 6.38 35.65
CA LEU A 32 16.32 6.05 36.03
C LEU A 32 16.68 6.67 37.38
N ARG A 33 16.16 7.86 37.69
CA ARG A 33 16.41 8.54 38.95
C ARG A 33 15.77 7.86 40.15
N ASN A 34 14.55 7.37 40.00
CA ASN A 34 13.83 6.71 41.10
C ASN A 34 14.22 5.22 41.21
N PHE A 35 14.56 4.58 40.09
CA PHE A 35 14.87 3.16 40.02
C PHE A 35 16.05 2.92 39.04
N PRO A 36 17.31 3.18 39.42
CA PRO A 36 18.46 3.08 38.50
C PRO A 36 18.56 1.73 37.78
N ILE A 37 18.50 0.64 38.54
CA ILE A 37 18.69 -0.72 38.00
C ILE A 37 17.46 -1.17 37.20
N VAL A 38 16.26 -1.08 37.80
CA VAL A 38 15.00 -1.52 37.17
C VAL A 38 14.66 -0.63 35.96
N GLY A 39 14.99 0.65 36.03
CA GLY A 39 14.82 1.61 34.95
C GLY A 39 15.64 1.25 33.72
N HIS A 40 16.92 0.91 33.87
CA HIS A 40 17.74 0.45 32.74
C HIS A 40 17.20 -0.86 32.14
N PHE A 41 16.76 -1.80 32.97
CA PHE A 41 16.12 -3.02 32.48
C PHE A 41 14.82 -2.73 31.72
N ARG A 42 13.99 -1.81 32.22
CA ARG A 42 12.80 -1.33 31.53
C ARG A 42 13.16 -0.74 30.17
N TYR A 43 14.11 0.19 30.09
CA TYR A 43 14.49 0.81 28.82
C TYR A 43 15.12 -0.19 27.84
N TRP A 44 15.84 -1.19 28.34
CA TRP A 44 16.35 -2.30 27.54
C TRP A 44 15.22 -3.16 26.97
N LEU A 45 14.23 -3.53 27.79
CA LEU A 45 13.03 -4.24 27.35
C LEU A 45 12.16 -3.40 26.42
N GLU A 46 12.02 -2.10 26.64
CA GLU A 46 11.32 -1.18 25.73
C GLU A 46 12.07 -1.04 24.39
N ALA A 47 13.40 -1.09 24.41
CA ALA A 47 14.22 -1.02 23.21
C ALA A 47 14.12 -2.28 22.34
N ILE A 48 13.98 -3.46 22.94
CA ILE A 48 13.87 -4.75 22.23
C ILE A 48 12.39 -5.18 22.04
N GLY A 49 11.49 -4.60 22.83
CA GLY A 49 10.08 -4.98 22.91
C GLY A 49 9.36 -4.97 21.56
N PRO A 50 9.47 -3.94 20.70
CA PRO A 50 8.84 -3.92 19.39
C PRO A 50 9.22 -5.13 18.52
N GLU A 51 10.47 -5.57 18.56
CA GLU A 51 10.97 -6.73 17.84
C GLU A 51 10.52 -8.05 18.47
N LEU A 52 10.36 -8.11 19.80
CA LEU A 52 9.89 -9.31 20.52
C LEU A 52 8.38 -9.52 20.49
N ARG A 53 7.57 -8.47 20.27
CA ARG A 53 6.10 -8.57 20.19
C ARG A 53 5.65 -9.66 19.22
N GLN A 54 6.40 -9.91 18.16
CA GLN A 54 6.08 -10.98 17.21
C GLN A 54 6.15 -12.41 17.78
N TYR A 55 6.84 -12.62 18.91
CA TYR A 55 7.08 -13.93 19.53
C TYR A 55 6.38 -14.10 20.89
N ILE A 56 6.03 -13.00 21.56
CA ILE A 56 5.52 -13.01 22.95
C ILE A 56 3.98 -12.89 23.02
N VAL A 57 3.31 -12.55 21.91
CA VAL A 57 1.83 -12.49 21.88
C VAL A 57 1.25 -13.90 21.92
N THR A 58 0.35 -14.15 22.88
CA THR A 58 -0.25 -15.46 23.16
C THR A 58 -1.34 -15.87 22.16
N ASN A 59 -1.99 -14.92 21.49
CA ASN A 59 -3.13 -15.16 20.61
C ASN A 59 -2.85 -14.73 19.16
N ASN A 60 -3.33 -15.50 18.19
CA ASN A 60 -3.07 -15.27 16.76
C ASN A 60 -3.69 -13.96 16.23
N ASN A 61 -4.79 -13.50 16.84
CA ASN A 61 -5.62 -12.40 16.36
C ASN A 61 -5.41 -11.04 17.04
N GLU A 62 -4.53 -10.96 18.04
CA GLU A 62 -4.37 -9.74 18.87
C GLU A 62 -3.40 -8.70 18.29
N GLU A 63 -2.48 -9.12 17.43
CA GLU A 63 -1.43 -8.23 16.95
C GLU A 63 -1.96 -7.17 15.97
N ARG A 64 -1.47 -5.93 16.13
CA ARG A 64 -1.81 -4.79 15.28
C ARG A 64 -0.54 -4.17 14.67
N PRO A 65 -0.61 -3.62 13.44
CA PRO A 65 -1.77 -3.57 12.57
C PRO A 65 -2.14 -4.88 11.87
N PHE A 66 -1.22 -5.83 11.70
CA PHE A 66 -1.51 -7.17 11.16
C PHE A 66 -1.43 -8.24 12.25
N SER A 67 -2.37 -9.19 12.19
CA SER A 67 -2.40 -10.35 13.09
C SER A 67 -1.25 -11.31 12.80
N ARG A 68 -0.99 -12.26 13.71
CA ARG A 68 0.06 -13.25 13.52
C ARG A 68 -0.22 -14.14 12.31
N ASP A 69 -1.49 -14.54 12.11
CA ASP A 69 -1.89 -15.36 10.97
C ASP A 69 -1.78 -14.61 9.65
N GLN A 70 -2.15 -13.33 9.64
CA GLN A 70 -1.93 -12.46 8.48
C GLN A 70 -0.44 -12.38 8.11
N ARG A 71 0.45 -12.15 9.08
CA ARG A 71 1.90 -12.12 8.83
C ARG A 71 2.42 -13.49 8.39
N ARG A 72 1.98 -14.57 9.05
CA ARG A 72 2.34 -15.95 8.71
C ARG A 72 1.94 -16.27 7.28
N TRP A 73 0.73 -15.91 6.86
CA TRP A 73 0.24 -16.13 5.51
C TRP A 73 1.10 -15.38 4.48
N VAL A 74 1.41 -14.10 4.69
CA VAL A 74 2.32 -13.34 3.77
C VAL A 74 3.72 -13.97 3.74
N TYR A 75 4.26 -14.41 4.88
CA TYR A 75 5.57 -15.05 4.89
C TYR A 75 5.58 -16.40 4.18
N ALA A 76 4.61 -17.26 4.46
CA ALA A 76 4.50 -18.57 3.84
C ALA A 76 4.30 -18.43 2.32
N SER A 77 3.35 -17.59 1.90
CA SER A 77 3.09 -17.33 0.49
C SER A 77 4.31 -16.74 -0.23
N SER A 78 5.01 -15.78 0.37
CA SER A 78 6.22 -15.20 -0.23
C SER A 78 7.36 -16.23 -0.43
N LYS A 79 7.44 -17.26 0.41
CA LYS A 79 8.50 -18.27 0.37
C LYS A 79 8.09 -19.56 -0.36
N ARG A 80 6.86 -19.64 -0.87
CA ARG A 80 6.25 -20.90 -1.36
C ARG A 80 6.28 -22.01 -0.32
N GLU A 81 6.15 -21.64 0.96
CA GLU A 81 5.90 -22.58 2.05
C GLU A 81 4.39 -22.85 2.13
N ASN A 82 4.00 -23.93 2.80
CA ASN A 82 2.59 -24.27 2.99
C ASN A 82 1.84 -23.17 3.78
N SER A 83 0.82 -22.57 3.18
CA SER A 83 -0.06 -21.56 3.78
C SER A 83 -1.34 -22.14 4.37
N TYR A 84 -1.51 -23.47 4.39
CA TYR A 84 -2.69 -24.12 4.96
C TYR A 84 -2.77 -24.00 6.48
N PHE A 85 -3.99 -23.79 6.97
CA PHE A 85 -4.36 -23.79 8.38
C PHE A 85 -5.27 -25.01 8.65
N GLY A 86 -5.08 -25.67 9.79
CA GLY A 86 -5.87 -26.83 10.20
C GLY A 86 -6.77 -26.52 11.40
N PHE A 87 -7.61 -27.47 11.80
CA PHE A 87 -8.48 -27.42 12.99
C PHE A 87 -9.73 -26.50 12.91
N GLY A 88 -9.81 -25.59 11.93
CA GLY A 88 -10.98 -24.75 11.69
C GLY A 88 -10.68 -23.25 11.83
N SER A 89 -11.72 -22.44 12.01
CA SER A 89 -11.58 -21.00 12.23
C SER A 89 -11.32 -20.70 13.71
N ASP A 90 -10.21 -20.02 14.01
CA ASP A 90 -9.93 -19.41 15.32
C ASP A 90 -10.62 -18.04 15.48
N ASN A 91 -11.30 -17.55 14.43
CA ASN A 91 -12.01 -16.28 14.48
C ASN A 91 -13.37 -16.44 15.15
N GLU A 92 -13.69 -15.47 16.01
CA GLU A 92 -15.04 -15.29 16.53
C GLU A 92 -15.96 -14.80 15.40
N MET A 93 -16.79 -15.67 14.84
CA MET A 93 -17.63 -15.35 13.68
C MET A 93 -18.99 -14.75 14.10
N GLU A 94 -19.57 -15.19 15.21
CA GLU A 94 -20.94 -14.84 15.59
C GLU A 94 -21.02 -13.49 16.31
N MET A 95 -19.96 -13.15 17.04
CA MET A 95 -19.91 -11.95 17.88
C MET A 95 -18.99 -10.86 17.34
N ALA A 96 -18.11 -11.14 16.39
CA ALA A 96 -17.25 -10.11 15.83
C ALA A 96 -18.07 -9.13 14.97
N PRO A 97 -18.03 -7.83 15.29
CA PRO A 97 -18.75 -6.84 14.50
C PRO A 97 -18.12 -6.71 13.11
N ASN A 98 -18.95 -6.70 12.08
CA ASN A 98 -18.57 -6.58 10.68
C ASN A 98 -17.69 -7.76 10.19
N TYR A 99 -17.91 -8.97 10.71
CA TYR A 99 -17.24 -10.16 10.19
C TYR A 99 -17.68 -10.41 8.74
N LEU A 100 -16.72 -10.59 7.83
CA LEU A 100 -16.98 -10.81 6.41
C LEU A 100 -17.25 -12.28 6.14
N VAL A 101 -18.41 -12.57 5.57
CA VAL A 101 -18.76 -13.86 5.00
C VAL A 101 -18.80 -13.75 3.48
N ILE A 102 -18.05 -14.62 2.80
CA ILE A 102 -18.07 -14.77 1.34
C ILE A 102 -19.01 -15.93 1.02
N LYS A 103 -20.07 -15.68 0.25
CA LYS A 103 -21.07 -16.70 -0.08
C LYS A 103 -20.61 -17.52 -1.28
N HIS A 104 -20.20 -18.76 -1.01
CA HIS A 104 -19.92 -19.73 -2.05
C HIS A 104 -21.21 -20.22 -2.72
N GLN A 105 -21.13 -20.62 -3.98
CA GLN A 105 -22.18 -21.38 -4.65
C GLN A 105 -22.01 -22.87 -4.39
N ALA A 106 -23.11 -23.61 -4.30
CA ALA A 106 -23.09 -25.07 -4.16
C ALA A 106 -22.41 -25.77 -5.37
N PHE A 107 -22.45 -25.12 -6.54
CA PHE A 107 -21.80 -25.55 -7.77
C PHE A 107 -20.87 -24.44 -8.27
N PRO A 108 -19.65 -24.32 -7.72
CA PRO A 108 -18.74 -23.23 -8.07
C PRO A 108 -18.16 -23.41 -9.48
N VAL A 109 -17.55 -22.35 -9.99
CA VAL A 109 -16.78 -22.41 -11.24
C VAL A 109 -15.52 -23.26 -11.01
N HIS A 110 -15.21 -24.13 -11.97
CA HIS A 110 -14.03 -24.99 -11.89
C HIS A 110 -12.73 -24.17 -11.81
N SER A 111 -11.80 -24.59 -10.96
CA SER A 111 -10.44 -24.02 -10.90
C SER A 111 -9.49 -24.93 -11.68
N PRO A 112 -8.95 -24.48 -12.82
CA PRO A 112 -8.07 -25.31 -13.63
C PRO A 112 -6.84 -25.81 -12.85
N HIS A 113 -6.48 -27.06 -13.06
CA HIS A 113 -5.28 -27.70 -12.51
C HIS A 113 -4.19 -27.89 -13.56
N LEU A 114 -2.97 -28.19 -13.12
CA LEU A 114 -1.83 -28.42 -14.02
C LEU A 114 -2.18 -29.48 -15.07
N GLY A 115 -2.12 -29.10 -16.35
CA GLY A 115 -2.46 -29.96 -17.49
C GLY A 115 -3.87 -29.75 -18.06
N GLU A 116 -4.72 -28.97 -17.39
CA GLU A 116 -6.04 -28.59 -17.88
C GLU A 116 -6.00 -27.29 -18.71
N PRO A 117 -6.88 -27.11 -19.69
CA PRO A 117 -7.04 -25.85 -20.40
C PRO A 117 -7.33 -24.68 -19.45
N GLY A 118 -6.70 -23.53 -19.68
CA GLY A 118 -6.85 -22.35 -18.82
C GLY A 118 -6.04 -22.38 -17.51
N TYR A 119 -5.22 -23.41 -17.28
CA TYR A 119 -4.25 -23.38 -16.19
C TYR A 119 -3.10 -22.42 -16.48
N ASP A 120 -2.92 -21.45 -15.58
CA ASP A 120 -1.81 -20.50 -15.61
C ASP A 120 -1.01 -20.63 -14.29
N PRO A 121 0.28 -21.03 -14.34
CA PRO A 121 1.11 -21.15 -13.14
C PRO A 121 1.41 -19.81 -12.46
N ASP A 122 1.27 -18.69 -13.17
CA ASP A 122 1.49 -17.36 -12.61
C ASP A 122 0.18 -16.72 -12.13
N HIS A 123 -0.98 -17.36 -12.39
CA HIS A 123 -2.30 -16.87 -12.00
C HIS A 123 -2.52 -15.40 -12.41
N VAL A 124 -2.23 -15.08 -13.68
CA VAL A 124 -2.43 -13.75 -14.24
C VAL A 124 -3.92 -13.41 -14.23
N ILE A 125 -4.25 -12.23 -13.70
CA ILE A 125 -5.61 -11.69 -13.67
C ILE A 125 -5.54 -10.30 -14.31
N PRO A 126 -5.83 -10.17 -15.60
CA PRO A 126 -5.83 -8.86 -16.28
C PRO A 126 -7.01 -8.02 -15.80
N ALA A 127 -6.85 -6.70 -15.76
CA ALA A 127 -7.96 -5.81 -15.40
C ALA A 127 -9.10 -5.91 -16.41
N ALA A 128 -10.35 -5.78 -15.93
CA ALA A 128 -11.52 -5.77 -16.79
C ALA A 128 -11.55 -4.53 -17.70
N LYS A 129 -11.20 -3.36 -17.15
CA LYS A 129 -11.14 -2.07 -17.85
C LYS A 129 -9.74 -1.74 -18.35
N VAL A 130 -9.68 -0.88 -19.37
CA VAL A 130 -8.43 -0.33 -19.94
C VAL A 130 -8.15 1.05 -19.35
N VAL A 131 -7.01 1.22 -18.69
CA VAL A 131 -6.59 2.51 -18.11
C VAL A 131 -6.34 3.52 -19.24
N GLY A 132 -7.07 4.64 -19.21
CA GLY A 132 -7.07 5.65 -20.28
C GLY A 132 -7.84 5.26 -21.55
N GLY A 133 -8.49 4.08 -21.55
CA GLY A 133 -9.22 3.57 -22.72
C GLY A 133 -10.43 4.43 -23.09
N PHE A 134 -11.25 4.82 -22.09
CA PHE A 134 -12.45 5.62 -22.32
C PHE A 134 -12.15 6.97 -23.00
N ARG A 135 -11.01 7.59 -22.64
CA ARG A 135 -10.58 8.87 -23.22
C ARG A 135 -9.70 8.74 -24.46
N GLY A 136 -9.46 7.53 -24.95
CA GLY A 136 -8.62 7.30 -26.12
C GLY A 136 -7.18 7.77 -25.94
N ARG A 137 -6.59 7.61 -24.74
CA ARG A 137 -5.20 8.02 -24.50
C ARG A 137 -4.25 7.23 -25.42
N PRO A 138 -3.29 7.89 -26.11
CA PRO A 138 -2.37 7.21 -27.03
C PRO A 138 -1.61 6.04 -26.40
N ARG A 139 -1.29 6.13 -25.10
CA ARG A 139 -0.63 5.07 -24.32
C ARG A 139 -1.57 4.36 -23.35
N ALA A 140 -2.88 4.33 -23.65
CA ALA A 140 -3.85 3.54 -22.91
C ALA A 140 -3.43 2.06 -22.87
N PHE A 141 -3.72 1.37 -21.76
CA PHE A 141 -3.32 -0.02 -21.59
C PHE A 141 -4.21 -0.78 -20.62
N ARG A 142 -4.28 -2.10 -20.80
CA ARG A 142 -4.90 -3.02 -19.84
C ARG A 142 -3.82 -3.52 -18.88
N PRO A 143 -3.89 -3.23 -17.57
CA PRO A 143 -3.00 -3.86 -16.59
C PRO A 143 -3.10 -5.38 -16.68
N ALA A 144 -1.96 -6.07 -16.76
CA ALA A 144 -1.92 -7.53 -16.79
C ALA A 144 -2.22 -8.16 -15.42
N SER A 145 -2.09 -7.39 -14.34
CA SER A 145 -2.41 -7.80 -12.98
C SER A 145 -3.38 -6.83 -12.32
N VAL A 146 -4.45 -7.35 -11.72
CA VAL A 146 -5.33 -6.59 -10.84
C VAL A 146 -4.72 -6.31 -9.47
N VAL A 147 -3.68 -7.06 -9.08
CA VAL A 147 -2.92 -6.84 -7.83
C VAL A 147 -1.59 -6.16 -8.18
N ASN A 148 -1.36 -4.95 -7.67
CA ASN A 148 -0.20 -4.12 -7.98
C ASN A 148 0.48 -3.59 -6.70
N ILE A 149 1.72 -3.11 -6.82
CA ILE A 149 2.49 -2.59 -5.67
C ILE A 149 2.19 -1.09 -5.49
N SER A 150 1.72 -0.73 -4.31
CA SER A 150 1.38 0.65 -3.94
C SER A 150 2.61 1.56 -3.83
N GLY A 151 2.37 2.87 -4.00
CA GLY A 151 3.40 3.91 -3.97
C GLY A 151 4.11 4.00 -2.63
N MET A 152 5.42 3.73 -2.62
CA MET A 152 6.29 3.85 -1.45
C MET A 152 7.63 4.44 -1.90
N SER A 153 7.88 5.69 -1.51
CA SER A 153 9.01 6.46 -2.02
C SER A 153 10.38 5.86 -1.68
N PHE A 154 11.32 5.87 -2.63
CA PHE A 154 12.75 5.83 -2.32
C PHE A 154 13.13 6.98 -1.37
N GLY A 155 13.97 6.69 -0.38
CA GLY A 155 14.21 7.55 0.78
C GLY A 155 13.42 7.07 2.00
N SER A 156 12.12 6.83 1.85
CA SER A 156 11.34 6.13 2.90
C SER A 156 11.72 4.66 2.96
N LEU A 157 11.84 4.02 1.80
CA LEU A 157 12.41 2.69 1.64
C LEU A 157 13.89 2.78 1.23
N SER A 158 14.67 1.74 1.56
CA SER A 158 16.04 1.57 1.10
C SER A 158 16.10 1.29 -0.40
N GLY A 159 17.25 1.54 -1.02
CA GLY A 159 17.48 1.23 -2.44
C GLY A 159 17.21 -0.25 -2.77
N PRO A 160 17.82 -1.20 -2.04
CA PRO A 160 17.55 -2.63 -2.22
C PRO A 160 16.09 -3.03 -2.03
N ALA A 161 15.34 -2.38 -1.13
CA ALA A 161 13.91 -2.67 -0.98
C ALA A 161 13.11 -2.21 -2.21
N VAL A 162 13.39 -1.01 -2.73
CA VAL A 162 12.75 -0.51 -3.95
C VAL A 162 13.09 -1.37 -5.17
N GLU A 163 14.36 -1.78 -5.29
CA GLU A 163 14.82 -2.69 -6.34
C GLU A 163 14.17 -4.07 -6.25
N ALA A 164 14.04 -4.64 -5.05
CA ALA A 164 13.33 -5.89 -4.82
C ALA A 164 11.87 -5.79 -5.28
N LEU A 165 11.19 -4.69 -4.95
CA LEU A 165 9.81 -4.45 -5.37
C LEU A 165 9.71 -4.32 -6.90
N ASN A 166 10.63 -3.62 -7.56
CA ASN A 166 10.59 -3.45 -9.02
C ASN A 166 10.86 -4.75 -9.77
N ARG A 167 11.91 -5.47 -9.38
CA ARG A 167 12.22 -6.79 -9.93
C ARG A 167 11.08 -7.77 -9.67
N GLY A 168 10.49 -7.74 -8.48
CA GLY A 168 9.32 -8.56 -8.12
C GLY A 168 8.10 -8.22 -8.97
N ALA A 169 7.84 -6.93 -9.24
CA ALA A 169 6.77 -6.48 -10.11
C ALA A 169 6.94 -7.01 -11.54
N LYS A 170 8.17 -6.93 -12.08
CA LYS A 170 8.52 -7.51 -13.38
C LYS A 170 8.25 -9.02 -13.43
N LEU A 171 8.73 -9.76 -12.42
CA LEU A 171 8.58 -11.21 -12.34
C LEU A 171 7.10 -11.63 -12.26
N ALA A 172 6.26 -10.88 -11.53
CA ALA A 172 4.84 -11.18 -11.40
C ALA A 172 3.97 -10.62 -12.53
N GLY A 173 4.53 -9.77 -13.40
CA GLY A 173 3.76 -9.05 -14.42
C GLY A 173 2.80 -8.00 -13.85
N CYS A 174 3.14 -7.38 -12.71
CA CYS A 174 2.33 -6.33 -12.10
C CYS A 174 3.02 -4.96 -12.15
N LEU A 175 2.27 -3.90 -11.85
CA LEU A 175 2.76 -2.52 -11.80
C LEU A 175 3.36 -2.21 -10.43
N GLN A 176 4.33 -1.31 -10.40
CA GLN A 176 4.82 -0.67 -9.18
C GLN A 176 4.59 0.84 -9.22
N SER A 177 3.92 1.38 -8.21
CA SER A 177 3.91 2.82 -8.00
C SER A 177 5.20 3.29 -7.31
N THR A 178 5.81 4.36 -7.80
CA THR A 178 7.11 4.87 -7.32
C THR A 178 7.02 5.50 -5.93
N GLY A 179 5.82 5.86 -5.50
CA GLY A 179 5.61 6.80 -4.40
C GLY A 179 6.08 8.21 -4.75
N GLU A 180 5.94 9.13 -3.80
CA GLU A 180 6.14 10.57 -4.02
C GLU A 180 7.61 10.99 -4.18
N GLY A 181 8.58 10.09 -4.02
CA GLY A 181 10.01 10.44 -3.91
C GLY A 181 10.73 10.74 -5.22
N GLY A 182 10.01 10.73 -6.35
CA GLY A 182 10.60 10.71 -7.68
C GLY A 182 11.06 9.32 -8.10
N ILE A 183 11.61 9.23 -9.32
CA ILE A 183 12.09 7.98 -9.91
C ILE A 183 13.59 7.83 -9.65
N ALA A 184 13.94 6.90 -8.76
CA ALA A 184 15.32 6.47 -8.51
C ALA A 184 15.77 5.37 -9.49
N SER A 185 17.08 5.20 -9.65
CA SER A 185 17.70 4.07 -10.38
C SER A 185 17.20 2.70 -9.89
N HIS A 186 16.92 2.58 -8.59
CA HIS A 186 16.33 1.39 -7.98
C HIS A 186 14.92 1.02 -8.49
N HIS A 187 14.24 1.90 -9.23
CA HIS A 187 12.98 1.55 -9.91
C HIS A 187 13.20 1.05 -11.35
N LEU A 188 14.43 1.06 -11.87
CA LEU A 188 14.73 0.85 -13.28
C LEU A 188 15.27 -0.57 -13.55
N HIS A 189 14.61 -1.58 -13.01
CA HIS A 189 14.96 -2.99 -13.19
C HIS A 189 13.97 -3.77 -14.09
N GLY A 190 13.16 -3.02 -14.84
CA GLY A 190 12.30 -3.52 -15.90
C GLY A 190 10.86 -3.84 -15.50
N GLY A 191 10.46 -3.58 -14.25
CA GLY A 191 9.05 -3.57 -13.86
C GLY A 191 8.37 -2.28 -14.32
N ASP A 192 7.14 -2.40 -14.79
CA ASP A 192 6.34 -1.26 -15.24
C ASP A 192 5.92 -0.36 -14.06
N LEU A 193 5.91 0.95 -14.30
CA LEU A 193 5.74 1.97 -13.26
C LEU A 193 4.46 2.77 -13.40
N ILE A 194 3.85 3.06 -12.26
CA ILE A 194 2.97 4.23 -12.09
C ILE A 194 3.82 5.32 -11.42
N TRP A 195 4.09 6.41 -12.12
CA TRP A 195 4.84 7.51 -11.51
C TRP A 195 3.91 8.36 -10.66
N GLN A 196 4.10 8.28 -9.33
CA GLN A 196 3.31 9.06 -8.40
C GLN A 196 3.93 10.44 -8.16
N VAL A 197 3.17 11.48 -8.42
CA VAL A 197 3.56 12.88 -8.22
C VAL A 197 2.84 13.45 -7.01
N GLY A 198 3.59 13.66 -5.92
CA GLY A 198 3.10 14.33 -4.71
C GLY A 198 3.26 15.85 -4.77
N THR A 199 2.82 16.53 -3.73
CA THR A 199 2.84 18.01 -3.60
C THR A 199 4.24 18.63 -3.60
N GLY A 200 5.27 17.83 -3.33
CA GLY A 200 6.67 18.26 -3.43
C GLY A 200 7.24 18.26 -4.85
N TYR A 201 6.48 17.72 -5.83
CA TYR A 201 6.83 17.59 -7.25
C TYR A 201 8.22 16.96 -7.50
N PHE A 202 8.64 16.04 -6.62
CA PHE A 202 9.96 15.42 -6.73
C PHE A 202 10.09 14.65 -8.05
N GLY A 203 11.16 14.96 -8.80
CA GLY A 203 11.38 14.44 -10.15
C GLY A 203 10.81 15.29 -11.29
N CYS A 204 9.92 16.26 -11.02
CA CYS A 204 9.32 17.16 -12.02
C CYS A 204 9.11 18.60 -11.51
N ARG A 205 10.08 19.10 -10.74
CA ARG A 205 10.04 20.44 -10.15
C ARG A 205 11.16 21.34 -10.64
N GLU A 206 10.90 22.63 -10.60
CA GLU A 206 11.93 23.67 -10.64
C GLU A 206 12.71 23.75 -9.32
N LEU A 207 13.81 24.51 -9.32
CA LEU A 207 14.65 24.71 -8.14
C LEU A 207 13.88 25.36 -6.97
N ASP A 208 12.92 26.23 -7.27
CA ASP A 208 12.05 26.86 -6.27
C ASP A 208 10.89 25.96 -5.80
N GLY A 209 10.74 24.76 -6.38
CA GLY A 209 9.74 23.78 -6.00
C GLY A 209 8.40 23.88 -6.70
N ARG A 210 8.21 24.81 -7.64
CA ARG A 210 7.05 24.76 -8.53
C ARG A 210 7.14 23.56 -9.47
N PHE A 211 5.97 23.08 -9.89
CA PHE A 211 5.84 22.06 -10.93
C PHE A 211 6.45 22.52 -12.26
N SER A 212 7.05 21.58 -13.00
CA SER A 212 7.67 21.78 -14.32
C SER A 212 7.20 20.74 -15.31
N MET A 213 6.43 21.17 -16.33
CA MET A 213 5.95 20.29 -17.40
C MET A 213 7.12 19.75 -18.25
N GLU A 214 8.11 20.60 -18.55
CA GLU A 214 9.26 20.20 -19.36
C GLU A 214 10.07 19.09 -18.67
N ARG A 215 10.37 19.22 -17.37
CA ARG A 215 11.04 18.15 -16.62
C ARG A 215 10.18 16.88 -16.53
N LEU A 216 8.86 17.01 -16.42
CA LEU A 216 7.95 15.86 -16.46
C LEU A 216 8.09 15.11 -17.79
N LYS A 217 8.04 15.82 -18.92
CA LYS A 217 8.20 15.25 -20.27
C LYS A 217 9.55 14.58 -20.46
N GLU A 218 10.63 15.25 -20.04
CA GLU A 218 11.98 14.69 -20.07
C GLU A 218 12.06 13.37 -19.30
N ARG A 219 11.48 13.31 -18.09
CA ARG A 219 11.46 12.07 -17.29
C ARG A 219 10.65 10.96 -17.95
N VAL A 220 9.51 11.28 -18.54
CA VAL A 220 8.70 10.31 -19.30
C VAL A 220 9.46 9.78 -20.51
N ALA A 221 10.15 10.65 -21.26
CA ALA A 221 10.96 10.25 -22.40
C ALA A 221 12.14 9.36 -22.02
N GLN A 222 12.78 9.64 -20.87
CA GLN A 222 13.90 8.86 -20.34
C GLN A 222 13.49 7.52 -19.72
N THR A 223 12.20 7.34 -19.40
CA THR A 223 11.71 6.20 -18.62
C THR A 223 10.53 5.52 -19.34
N PRO A 224 10.79 4.67 -20.35
CA PRO A 224 9.73 4.05 -21.15
C PRO A 224 8.80 3.13 -20.34
N GLN A 225 9.26 2.64 -19.17
CA GLN A 225 8.49 1.82 -18.23
C GLN A 225 7.37 2.59 -17.52
N ILE A 226 7.32 3.93 -17.59
CA ILE A 226 6.18 4.68 -17.05
C ILE A 226 4.95 4.39 -17.91
N ARG A 227 3.97 3.72 -17.31
CA ARG A 227 2.70 3.36 -17.96
C ARG A 227 1.58 4.34 -17.64
N ALA A 228 1.64 5.00 -16.49
CA ALA A 228 0.68 6.02 -16.07
C ALA A 228 1.30 7.00 -15.06
N ILE A 229 0.65 8.15 -14.89
CA ILE A 229 1.00 9.16 -13.89
C ILE A 229 -0.14 9.27 -12.88
N GLU A 230 0.20 9.21 -11.58
CA GLU A 230 -0.77 9.34 -10.48
C GLU A 230 -0.50 10.63 -9.71
N ILE A 231 -1.42 11.59 -9.79
CA ILE A 231 -1.38 12.81 -8.99
C ILE A 231 -1.91 12.50 -7.59
N LYS A 232 -1.01 12.46 -6.61
CA LYS A 232 -1.38 12.14 -5.23
C LYS A 232 -1.90 13.39 -4.54
N LEU A 233 -3.19 13.45 -4.28
CA LEU A 233 -3.83 14.50 -3.49
C LEU A 233 -3.65 14.26 -1.99
N SER A 234 -3.76 13.00 -1.55
CA SER A 234 -3.55 12.62 -0.16
C SER A 234 -3.22 11.13 -0.03
N GLN A 235 -2.89 10.68 1.20
CA GLN A 235 -2.78 9.26 1.57
C GLN A 235 -3.54 9.00 2.86
N GLY A 236 -3.94 7.76 3.08
CA GLY A 236 -4.74 7.35 4.24
C GLY A 236 -4.13 7.74 5.58
N ALA A 237 -2.83 7.51 5.76
CA ALA A 237 -2.16 7.69 7.05
C ALA A 237 -1.97 9.15 7.51
N LYS A 238 -2.09 10.11 6.59
CA LYS A 238 -1.96 11.55 6.89
C LYS A 238 -2.60 12.45 5.82
N PRO A 239 -3.92 12.41 5.67
CA PRO A 239 -4.63 13.28 4.73
C PRO A 239 -4.49 14.73 5.17
N GLY A 240 -4.41 15.66 4.22
CA GLY A 240 -4.26 17.09 4.51
C GLY A 240 -2.85 17.53 4.93
N LEU A 241 -1.88 16.61 4.96
CA LEU A 241 -0.45 16.92 5.14
C LEU A 241 0.36 16.43 3.95
N GLY A 242 1.51 17.05 3.73
CA GLY A 242 2.49 16.58 2.76
C GLY A 242 3.31 15.38 3.22
N GLY A 243 4.08 14.85 2.27
CA GLY A 243 5.17 13.91 2.56
C GLY A 243 6.14 14.46 3.62
N LEU A 244 6.69 13.57 4.44
CA LEU A 244 7.71 13.88 5.44
C LEU A 244 8.80 12.83 5.29
N LEU A 245 10.02 13.28 4.98
CA LEU A 245 11.21 12.46 5.04
C LEU A 245 12.18 13.07 6.06
N PRO A 246 12.43 12.41 7.20
CA PRO A 246 13.38 12.89 8.20
C PRO A 246 14.79 13.07 7.63
N GLN A 247 15.49 14.09 8.09
CA GLN A 247 16.85 14.47 7.70
C GLN A 247 17.81 13.28 7.78
N ALA A 248 17.67 12.45 8.82
CA ALA A 248 18.47 11.24 9.02
C ALA A 248 18.41 10.25 7.85
N LYS A 249 17.39 10.34 6.98
CA LYS A 249 17.19 9.50 5.80
C LYS A 249 17.52 10.21 4.49
N ILE A 250 18.02 11.44 4.52
CA ILE A 250 18.37 12.19 3.32
C ILE A 250 19.85 11.94 3.01
N THR A 251 20.10 10.99 2.12
CA THR A 251 21.44 10.76 1.55
C THR A 251 21.70 11.71 0.38
N ARG A 252 22.95 11.79 -0.09
CA ARG A 252 23.30 12.55 -1.32
C ARG A 252 22.48 12.11 -2.52
N GLU A 253 22.23 10.81 -2.65
CA GLU A 253 21.40 10.26 -3.72
C GLU A 253 19.94 10.70 -3.60
N VAL A 254 19.34 10.59 -2.40
CA VAL A 254 17.97 11.06 -2.15
C VAL A 254 17.83 12.55 -2.43
N ALA A 255 18.80 13.36 -1.97
CA ALA A 255 18.83 14.79 -2.20
C ALA A 255 18.91 15.14 -3.69
N ALA A 256 19.76 14.44 -4.45
CA ALA A 256 19.93 14.66 -5.89
C ALA A 256 18.65 14.30 -6.68
N ILE A 257 18.03 13.16 -6.37
CA ILE A 257 16.79 12.71 -7.05
C ILE A 257 15.63 13.68 -6.77
N ARG A 258 15.53 14.16 -5.52
CA ARG A 258 14.43 15.05 -5.10
C ARG A 258 14.69 16.53 -5.36
N GLY A 259 15.94 16.94 -5.61
CA GLY A 259 16.32 18.35 -5.70
C GLY A 259 16.13 19.10 -4.38
N ILE A 260 16.57 18.50 -3.27
CA ILE A 260 16.40 19.05 -1.90
C ILE A 260 17.74 19.16 -1.17
N ARG A 261 17.73 19.90 -0.06
CA ARG A 261 18.90 20.06 0.82
C ARG A 261 19.15 18.83 1.70
N LEU A 262 20.39 18.65 2.14
CA LEU A 262 20.85 17.52 2.97
C LEU A 262 20.73 17.74 4.49
N ASP A 263 20.62 18.99 4.92
CA ASP A 263 20.83 19.45 6.29
C ASP A 263 19.54 19.67 7.10
N GLN A 264 18.37 19.34 6.53
CA GLN A 264 17.08 19.55 7.17
C GLN A 264 16.07 18.47 6.79
N ASP A 265 14.99 18.36 7.57
CA ASP A 265 13.85 17.52 7.20
C ASP A 265 13.25 17.98 5.87
N CYS A 266 12.80 17.01 5.08
CA CYS A 266 12.08 17.26 3.85
C CYS A 266 10.58 17.17 4.12
N VAL A 267 9.94 18.32 4.25
CA VAL A 267 8.49 18.47 4.43
C VAL A 267 7.90 18.99 3.13
N SER A 268 7.01 18.21 2.51
CA SER A 268 6.26 18.68 1.35
C SER A 268 5.09 19.55 1.78
N PRO A 269 4.63 20.49 0.91
CA PRO A 269 3.41 21.26 1.16
C PRO A 269 2.18 20.35 1.35
N ALA A 270 1.16 20.84 2.04
CA ALA A 270 -0.10 20.11 2.24
C ALA A 270 -0.94 19.99 0.95
N ALA A 271 -0.81 20.96 0.04
CA ALA A 271 -1.56 21.02 -1.21
C ALA A 271 -0.62 21.19 -2.39
N HIS A 272 -1.12 20.81 -3.57
CA HIS A 272 -0.47 21.08 -4.84
C HIS A 272 -0.49 22.59 -5.12
N THR A 273 0.59 23.15 -5.64
CA THR A 273 0.65 24.57 -6.03
C THR A 273 0.24 24.80 -7.49
N ALA A 274 0.15 23.73 -8.29
CA ALA A 274 -0.20 23.81 -9.71
C ALA A 274 -1.71 23.96 -9.97
N PHE A 275 -2.55 23.60 -8.99
CA PHE A 275 -4.01 23.67 -9.04
C PHE A 275 -4.54 23.86 -7.62
N ARG A 276 -5.79 24.32 -7.47
CA ARG A 276 -6.36 24.68 -6.16
C ARG A 276 -7.74 24.07 -5.87
N ASP A 277 -8.38 23.52 -6.89
CA ASP A 277 -9.75 23.00 -6.85
C ASP A 277 -9.90 21.85 -7.86
N ALA A 278 -11.06 21.18 -7.84
CA ALA A 278 -11.33 20.06 -8.76
C ALA A 278 -11.31 20.50 -10.23
N ASP A 279 -11.70 21.74 -10.53
CA ASP A 279 -11.77 22.26 -11.90
C ASP A 279 -10.37 22.46 -12.51
N SER A 280 -9.51 23.20 -11.81
CA SER A 280 -8.10 23.38 -12.20
C SER A 280 -7.28 22.09 -12.14
N LEU A 281 -7.65 21.13 -11.29
CA LEU A 281 -7.08 19.78 -11.29
C LEU A 281 -7.37 19.05 -12.62
N LEU A 282 -8.59 19.16 -13.15
CA LEU A 282 -8.94 18.52 -14.42
C LEU A 282 -8.14 19.11 -15.59
N ASP A 283 -7.97 20.43 -15.64
CA ASP A 283 -7.10 21.06 -16.66
C ASP A 283 -5.65 20.57 -16.55
N PHE A 284 -5.15 20.45 -15.32
CA PHE A 284 -3.80 19.96 -15.07
C PHE A 284 -3.61 18.51 -15.55
N VAL A 285 -4.58 17.64 -15.27
CA VAL A 285 -4.58 16.24 -15.69
C VAL A 285 -4.62 16.12 -17.21
N GLU A 286 -5.48 16.89 -17.88
CA GLU A 286 -5.59 16.91 -19.34
C GLU A 286 -4.31 17.44 -20.00
N ALA A 287 -3.70 18.49 -19.44
CA ALA A 287 -2.44 19.04 -19.94
C ALA A 287 -1.29 18.01 -19.87
N ILE A 288 -1.14 17.30 -18.75
CA ILE A 288 -0.13 16.23 -18.64
C ILE A 288 -0.40 15.13 -19.67
N ALA A 289 -1.66 14.71 -19.81
CA ALA A 289 -2.01 13.64 -20.73
C ALA A 289 -1.80 14.04 -22.20
N ALA A 290 -2.04 15.30 -22.56
CA ALA A 290 -1.76 15.83 -23.90
C ALA A 290 -0.27 15.84 -24.21
N GLU A 291 0.57 16.26 -23.27
CA GLU A 291 2.03 16.35 -23.46
C GLU A 291 2.75 14.99 -23.44
N THR A 292 2.16 13.98 -22.80
CA THR A 292 2.83 12.67 -22.59
C THR A 292 2.16 11.50 -23.31
N GLY A 293 0.90 11.65 -23.71
CA GLY A 293 0.05 10.56 -24.19
C GLY A 293 -0.31 9.50 -23.14
N LEU A 294 0.17 9.63 -21.91
CA LEU A 294 -0.05 8.68 -20.81
C LEU A 294 -1.43 8.88 -20.18
N PRO A 295 -2.04 7.81 -19.65
CA PRO A 295 -3.13 7.94 -18.71
C PRO A 295 -2.68 8.66 -17.43
N VAL A 296 -3.50 9.60 -16.97
CA VAL A 296 -3.27 10.41 -15.77
C VAL A 296 -4.45 10.29 -14.83
N GLY A 297 -4.18 9.84 -13.61
CA GLY A 297 -5.17 9.60 -12.57
C GLY A 297 -4.83 10.31 -11.27
N ILE A 298 -5.67 10.11 -10.26
CA ILE A 298 -5.48 10.70 -8.93
C ILE A 298 -5.45 9.63 -7.85
N LYS A 299 -4.76 9.93 -6.74
CA LYS A 299 -4.86 9.17 -5.49
C LYS A 299 -5.32 10.04 -4.35
N SER A 300 -6.33 9.60 -3.60
CA SER A 300 -6.77 10.32 -2.41
C SER A 300 -7.36 9.38 -1.35
N ALA A 301 -7.10 9.71 -0.10
CA ALA A 301 -7.94 9.29 1.01
C ALA A 301 -9.27 10.08 0.99
N VAL A 302 -10.29 9.53 1.65
CA VAL A 302 -11.63 10.12 1.67
C VAL A 302 -11.94 10.62 3.08
N GLY A 303 -12.13 11.93 3.20
CA GLY A 303 -12.66 12.57 4.42
C GLY A 303 -13.90 13.37 4.05
N ASP A 304 -13.70 14.59 3.55
CA ASP A 304 -14.77 15.42 3.01
C ASP A 304 -15.29 14.87 1.67
N SER A 305 -16.61 14.82 1.52
CA SER A 305 -17.31 14.35 0.33
C SER A 305 -17.56 15.44 -0.71
N SER A 306 -17.38 16.72 -0.36
CA SER A 306 -17.64 17.85 -1.28
C SER A 306 -16.77 17.77 -2.53
N PHE A 307 -15.47 17.49 -2.37
CA PHE A 307 -14.51 17.31 -3.45
C PHE A 307 -14.97 16.25 -4.46
N TRP A 308 -15.42 15.09 -3.99
CA TRP A 308 -15.84 13.98 -4.85
C TRP A 308 -17.09 14.31 -5.65
N ARG A 309 -18.08 14.98 -5.04
CA ARG A 309 -19.28 15.45 -5.76
C ARG A 309 -18.94 16.51 -6.81
N GLN A 310 -18.05 17.44 -6.48
CA GLN A 310 -17.62 18.47 -7.42
C GLN A 310 -16.85 17.85 -8.61
N LEU A 311 -15.90 16.95 -8.32
CA LEU A 311 -15.13 16.25 -9.34
C LEU A 311 -16.06 15.46 -10.28
N ALA A 312 -17.00 14.68 -9.73
CA ALA A 312 -17.95 13.91 -10.52
C ALA A 312 -18.86 14.82 -11.37
N SER A 313 -19.40 15.89 -10.80
CA SER A 313 -20.23 16.85 -11.54
C SER A 313 -19.48 17.50 -12.71
N LEU A 314 -18.22 17.92 -12.50
CA LEU A 314 -17.39 18.51 -13.56
C LEU A 314 -17.05 17.50 -14.66
N MET A 315 -16.75 16.25 -14.30
CA MET A 315 -16.46 15.18 -15.24
C MET A 315 -17.69 14.76 -16.06
N ALA A 316 -18.89 14.84 -15.48
CA ALA A 316 -20.14 14.47 -16.15
C ALA A 316 -20.44 15.35 -17.39
N VAL A 317 -19.94 16.60 -17.40
CA VAL A 317 -20.05 17.53 -18.55
C VAL A 317 -19.28 17.01 -19.79
N GLY A 318 -18.34 16.08 -19.61
CA GLY A 318 -17.80 15.25 -20.70
C GLY A 318 -16.59 15.80 -21.46
N GLY A 319 -16.03 16.95 -21.08
CA GLY A 319 -14.87 17.56 -21.77
C GLY A 319 -13.49 17.29 -21.14
N ARG A 320 -13.44 16.93 -19.86
CA ARG A 320 -12.19 16.73 -19.08
C ARG A 320 -12.41 15.67 -18.02
N GLY A 321 -11.36 14.95 -17.59
CA GLY A 321 -11.50 14.00 -16.49
C GLY A 321 -10.20 13.43 -15.94
N VAL A 322 -10.29 12.46 -15.03
CA VAL A 322 -9.19 11.57 -14.62
C VAL A 322 -9.33 10.18 -15.25
N ASP A 323 -8.22 9.53 -15.63
CA ASP A 323 -8.26 8.22 -16.31
C ASP A 323 -8.43 7.06 -15.31
N PHE A 324 -7.96 7.25 -14.09
CA PHE A 324 -8.10 6.32 -12.98
C PHE A 324 -8.12 7.05 -11.64
N ILE A 325 -8.68 6.41 -10.61
CA ILE A 325 -8.75 6.92 -9.25
C ILE A 325 -8.32 5.82 -8.27
N THR A 326 -7.27 6.08 -7.49
CA THR A 326 -6.89 5.26 -6.35
C THR A 326 -7.51 5.81 -5.07
N ILE A 327 -8.42 5.05 -4.46
CA ILE A 327 -8.97 5.35 -3.13
C ILE A 327 -8.08 4.72 -2.07
N ASP A 328 -7.56 5.53 -1.15
CA ASP A 328 -6.68 5.08 -0.06
C ASP A 328 -7.44 5.11 1.27
N GLY A 329 -7.66 3.95 1.88
CA GLY A 329 -8.31 3.87 3.20
C GLY A 329 -7.47 4.55 4.28
N GLY A 330 -8.12 5.19 5.26
CA GLY A 330 -7.48 5.85 6.40
C GLY A 330 -6.53 4.93 7.17
N GLU A 331 -6.77 3.61 7.15
CA GLU A 331 -5.91 2.59 7.72
C GLU A 331 -4.57 2.39 6.98
N GLY A 332 -4.31 3.11 5.90
CA GLY A 332 -3.10 3.06 5.07
C GLY A 332 -1.78 3.21 5.83
N GLY A 333 -0.67 2.79 5.22
CA GLY A 333 0.65 2.86 5.84
C GLY A 333 1.37 4.20 5.63
N THR A 334 2.38 4.47 6.45
CA THR A 334 3.31 5.60 6.24
C THR A 334 4.69 5.31 6.83
N GLY A 335 5.73 5.91 6.25
CA GLY A 335 7.07 5.90 6.82
C GLY A 335 7.21 6.86 8.01
N ALA A 336 6.47 7.98 8.00
CA ALA A 336 6.47 9.02 9.03
C ALA A 336 5.19 9.87 8.96
N ALA A 337 4.44 9.92 10.07
CA ALA A 337 3.28 10.78 10.25
C ALA A 337 3.05 11.08 11.74
N PRO A 338 2.36 12.18 12.08
CA PRO A 338 1.83 12.37 13.42
C PRO A 338 0.74 11.34 13.74
N LEU A 339 0.71 10.82 14.97
CA LEU A 339 -0.20 9.75 15.39
C LEU A 339 -1.68 10.11 15.18
N VAL A 340 -2.08 11.34 15.56
CA VAL A 340 -3.47 11.81 15.42
C VAL A 340 -3.98 11.72 13.98
N PHE A 341 -3.10 11.92 13.00
CA PHE A 341 -3.47 11.82 11.60
C PHE A 341 -3.64 10.37 11.14
N SER A 342 -2.83 9.46 11.66
CA SER A 342 -2.91 8.03 11.30
C SER A 342 -4.11 7.32 11.93
N ASP A 343 -4.60 7.79 13.08
CA ASP A 343 -5.68 7.11 13.81
C ASP A 343 -7.06 7.76 13.60
N HIS A 344 -7.13 9.03 13.21
CA HIS A 344 -8.40 9.79 13.25
C HIS A 344 -8.74 10.59 11.98
N VAL A 345 -7.89 10.61 10.96
CA VAL A 345 -8.11 11.43 9.77
C VAL A 345 -8.30 10.54 8.54
N ALA A 346 -9.44 10.71 7.85
CA ALA A 346 -10.01 9.89 6.77
C ALA A 346 -10.77 8.63 7.21
N LEU A 347 -11.68 8.21 6.31
CA LEU A 347 -12.54 7.04 6.47
C LEU A 347 -11.78 5.75 6.14
N PRO A 348 -12.14 4.63 6.80
CA PRO A 348 -11.66 3.31 6.39
C PRO A 348 -12.04 2.98 4.95
N PHE A 349 -11.22 2.17 4.26
CA PHE A 349 -11.35 1.91 2.83
C PHE A 349 -12.77 1.52 2.40
N LYS A 350 -13.38 0.54 3.09
CA LYS A 350 -14.70 0.01 2.72
C LYS A 350 -15.78 1.11 2.68
N VAL A 351 -15.77 2.00 3.68
CA VAL A 351 -16.71 3.12 3.79
C VAL A 351 -16.37 4.23 2.79
N ALA A 352 -15.08 4.55 2.65
CA ALA A 352 -14.57 5.54 1.72
C ALA A 352 -14.95 5.19 0.28
N PHE A 353 -14.66 3.97 -0.14
CA PHE A 353 -14.86 3.50 -1.51
C PHE A 353 -16.34 3.45 -1.86
N GLY A 354 -17.20 2.82 -1.04
CA GLY A 354 -18.64 2.75 -1.31
C GLY A 354 -19.29 4.12 -1.50
N ARG A 355 -18.86 5.13 -0.71
CA ARG A 355 -19.34 6.52 -0.87
C ARG A 355 -18.90 7.14 -2.19
N VAL A 356 -17.62 7.01 -2.56
CA VAL A 356 -17.10 7.61 -3.80
C VAL A 356 -17.65 6.89 -5.03
N HIS A 357 -17.69 5.56 -5.01
CA HIS A 357 -18.23 4.75 -6.10
C HIS A 357 -19.66 5.18 -6.41
N ARG A 358 -20.53 5.30 -5.40
CA ARG A 358 -21.93 5.75 -5.59
C ARG A 358 -22.02 7.15 -6.21
N ILE A 359 -21.23 8.12 -5.74
CA ILE A 359 -21.19 9.47 -6.33
C ILE A 359 -20.83 9.43 -7.82
N PHE A 360 -19.89 8.55 -8.20
CA PHE A 360 -19.51 8.38 -9.61
C PHE A 360 -20.55 7.56 -10.40
N ALA A 361 -21.25 6.64 -9.74
CA ALA A 361 -22.32 5.84 -10.33
C ALA A 361 -23.55 6.68 -10.71
N GLU A 362 -23.92 7.65 -9.86
CA GLU A 362 -24.99 8.64 -10.11
C GLU A 362 -24.80 9.42 -11.43
N HIS A 363 -23.57 9.51 -11.94
CA HIS A 363 -23.21 10.18 -13.19
C HIS A 363 -22.68 9.22 -14.29
N THR A 364 -22.83 7.90 -14.10
CA THR A 364 -22.29 6.86 -14.99
C THR A 364 -20.77 7.01 -15.25
N LEU A 365 -20.04 7.61 -14.32
CA LEU A 365 -18.59 7.81 -14.42
C LEU A 365 -17.80 6.59 -13.98
N HIS A 366 -18.40 5.72 -13.16
CA HIS A 366 -17.78 4.47 -12.72
C HIS A 366 -17.41 3.53 -13.88
N GLU A 367 -18.12 3.61 -15.02
CA GLU A 367 -17.75 2.89 -16.25
C GLU A 367 -16.61 3.57 -17.02
N ARG A 368 -16.38 4.87 -16.80
CA ARG A 368 -15.44 5.70 -17.56
C ARG A 368 -14.07 5.82 -16.92
N VAL A 369 -13.97 5.47 -15.64
CA VAL A 369 -12.78 5.59 -14.81
C VAL A 369 -12.41 4.21 -14.28
N VAL A 370 -11.11 3.92 -14.26
CA VAL A 370 -10.59 2.72 -13.58
C VAL A 370 -10.43 3.04 -12.09
N PHE A 371 -11.09 2.29 -11.22
CA PHE A 371 -10.96 2.43 -9.78
C PHE A 371 -9.90 1.48 -9.22
N ALA A 372 -8.99 2.01 -8.41
CA ALA A 372 -8.04 1.22 -7.64
C ALA A 372 -8.28 1.41 -6.14
N GLY A 373 -8.14 0.34 -5.36
CA GLY A 373 -8.19 0.37 -3.90
C GLY A 373 -6.81 0.25 -3.26
N SER A 374 -6.59 0.97 -2.16
CA SER A 374 -5.44 0.74 -1.26
C SER A 374 -5.86 0.93 0.20
N GLY A 375 -5.16 0.25 1.12
CA GLY A 375 -5.48 0.30 2.56
C GLY A 375 -5.84 -1.08 3.11
N LYS A 376 -4.84 -1.92 3.40
CA LYS A 376 -4.98 -3.30 3.93
C LYS A 376 -5.72 -4.28 3.03
N LEU A 377 -5.63 -4.11 1.72
CA LEU A 377 -6.27 -4.98 0.72
C LEU A 377 -5.35 -6.11 0.23
N GLY A 378 -4.21 -6.35 0.89
CA GLY A 378 -3.25 -7.38 0.50
C GLY A 378 -3.56 -8.79 1.00
N PHE A 379 -4.84 -9.07 1.28
CA PHE A 379 -5.34 -10.38 1.67
C PHE A 379 -6.52 -10.77 0.77
N PRO A 380 -6.71 -12.05 0.44
CA PRO A 380 -7.67 -12.47 -0.58
C PRO A 380 -9.11 -12.02 -0.29
N GLU A 381 -9.57 -12.16 0.94
CA GLU A 381 -10.93 -11.78 1.36
C GLU A 381 -11.13 -10.25 1.34
N SER A 382 -10.10 -9.51 1.73
CA SER A 382 -10.11 -8.05 1.73
C SER A 382 -10.05 -7.48 0.30
N ALA A 383 -9.26 -8.11 -0.59
CA ALA A 383 -9.21 -7.79 -1.99
C ALA A 383 -10.55 -8.09 -2.68
N LEU A 384 -11.12 -9.28 -2.47
CA LEU A 384 -12.41 -9.66 -3.06
C LEU A 384 -13.53 -8.71 -2.64
N PHE A 385 -13.53 -8.28 -1.36
CA PHE A 385 -14.45 -7.24 -0.89
C PHE A 385 -14.32 -5.95 -1.68
N ALA A 386 -13.09 -5.51 -1.96
CA ALA A 386 -12.86 -4.31 -2.76
C ALA A 386 -13.37 -4.46 -4.20
N PHE A 387 -13.15 -5.62 -4.84
CA PHE A 387 -13.70 -5.91 -6.18
C PHE A 387 -15.22 -5.91 -6.19
N ALA A 388 -15.87 -6.55 -5.21
CA ALA A 388 -17.33 -6.58 -5.11
C ALA A 388 -17.95 -5.20 -4.87
N LEU A 389 -17.19 -4.26 -4.29
CA LEU A 389 -17.61 -2.86 -4.21
C LEU A 389 -17.46 -2.09 -5.54
N GLY A 390 -16.73 -2.60 -6.53
CA GLY A 390 -16.46 -1.93 -7.80
C GLY A 390 -15.02 -1.49 -8.04
N CYS A 391 -14.04 -1.99 -7.27
CA CYS A 391 -12.63 -1.82 -7.65
C CYS A 391 -12.31 -2.60 -8.92
N ASP A 392 -11.51 -1.99 -9.78
CA ASP A 392 -10.91 -2.64 -10.95
C ASP A 392 -9.49 -3.14 -10.64
N LEU A 393 -8.80 -2.53 -9.68
CA LEU A 393 -7.44 -2.85 -9.25
C LEU A 393 -7.29 -2.75 -7.72
N VAL A 394 -6.32 -3.45 -7.14
CA VAL A 394 -5.87 -3.26 -5.75
C VAL A 394 -4.37 -3.02 -5.69
N ASN A 395 -3.97 -2.08 -4.84
CA ASN A 395 -2.59 -1.65 -4.63
C ASN A 395 -2.13 -2.03 -3.21
N VAL A 396 -1.15 -2.94 -3.11
CA VAL A 396 -0.65 -3.51 -1.85
C VAL A 396 0.68 -2.88 -1.46
N GLY A 397 0.83 -2.50 -0.18
CA GLY A 397 1.97 -1.72 0.30
C GLY A 397 2.69 -2.41 1.45
N ARG A 398 2.07 -2.43 2.62
CA ARG A 398 2.69 -3.02 3.83
C ARG A 398 2.85 -4.53 3.70
N GLU A 399 1.94 -5.21 3.03
CA GLU A 399 1.98 -6.64 2.77
C GLU A 399 3.15 -6.97 1.84
N ALA A 400 3.36 -6.17 0.78
CA ALA A 400 4.56 -6.25 -0.06
C ALA A 400 5.84 -5.97 0.76
N MET A 401 5.82 -5.00 1.69
CA MET A 401 6.96 -4.79 2.59
C MET A 401 7.23 -6.01 3.49
N ILE A 402 6.19 -6.69 3.99
CA ILE A 402 6.32 -7.93 4.78
C ILE A 402 6.92 -9.04 3.91
N ALA A 403 6.47 -9.19 2.66
CA ALA A 403 7.06 -10.13 1.71
C ALA A 403 8.56 -9.84 1.45
N VAL A 404 8.95 -8.56 1.33
CA VAL A 404 10.36 -8.16 1.27
C VAL A 404 11.10 -8.57 2.55
N GLY A 405 10.54 -8.31 3.73
CA GLY A 405 11.15 -8.68 5.02
C GLY A 405 10.86 -7.74 6.17
N CYS A 406 9.81 -6.92 6.09
CA CYS A 406 9.34 -6.13 7.21
C CYS A 406 8.86 -7.06 8.33
N ILE A 407 9.28 -6.75 9.55
CA ILE A 407 8.87 -7.46 10.78
C ILE A 407 7.94 -6.59 11.65
N GLN A 408 7.35 -5.54 11.08
CA GLN A 408 6.44 -4.64 11.80
C GLN A 408 7.08 -3.97 13.03
N ALA A 409 8.38 -3.65 12.99
CA ALA A 409 9.07 -2.97 14.10
C ALA A 409 8.60 -1.52 14.35
N GLN A 410 7.82 -0.93 13.43
CA GLN A 410 7.25 0.44 13.50
C GLN A 410 8.27 1.58 13.74
N ARG A 411 9.55 1.33 13.41
CA ARG A 411 10.67 2.29 13.55
C ARG A 411 11.07 2.95 12.22
N CYS A 412 10.18 2.94 11.22
CA CYS A 412 10.47 3.36 9.84
C CYS A 412 11.01 4.80 9.72
N HIS A 413 10.54 5.71 10.56
CA HIS A 413 10.94 7.13 10.57
C HIS A 413 12.32 7.36 11.20
N THR A 414 12.80 6.44 12.05
CA THR A 414 14.02 6.62 12.87
C THR A 414 15.32 6.39 12.11
N ASN A 415 15.25 5.88 10.87
CA ASN A 415 16.38 5.34 10.11
C ASN A 415 17.02 4.06 10.69
N HIS A 416 16.41 3.42 11.69
CA HIS A 416 16.95 2.21 12.35
C HIS A 416 16.10 0.96 12.09
N CYS A 417 15.61 0.79 10.85
CA CYS A 417 14.86 -0.42 10.47
C CYS A 417 15.76 -1.66 10.54
N PRO A 418 15.49 -2.64 11.41
CA PRO A 418 16.41 -3.75 11.69
C PRO A 418 16.61 -4.70 10.49
N THR A 419 15.67 -4.72 9.55
CA THR A 419 15.70 -5.62 8.40
C THR A 419 16.13 -4.94 7.11
N GLY A 420 16.61 -3.70 7.17
CA GLY A 420 17.11 -2.98 6.00
C GLY A 420 16.03 -2.46 5.04
N VAL A 421 14.73 -2.63 5.36
CA VAL A 421 13.62 -2.24 4.48
C VAL A 421 13.41 -0.71 4.42
N ALA A 422 13.26 -0.07 5.58
CA ALA A 422 12.87 1.34 5.69
C ALA A 422 13.97 2.21 6.32
N THR A 423 15.20 2.11 5.80
CA THR A 423 16.39 2.79 6.31
C THR A 423 17.36 3.13 5.18
N GLN A 424 18.19 4.15 5.39
CA GLN A 424 19.34 4.49 4.55
C GLN A 424 20.68 4.17 5.24
N ASN A 425 20.65 3.55 6.43
CA ASN A 425 21.86 3.13 7.14
C ASN A 425 22.49 1.93 6.41
N ARG A 426 23.70 2.11 5.86
CA ARG A 426 24.41 1.10 5.07
C ARG A 426 24.63 -0.22 5.81
N TRP A 427 24.83 -0.19 7.14
CA TRP A 427 24.99 -1.40 7.94
C TRP A 427 23.70 -2.24 7.98
N LEU A 428 22.55 -1.58 8.15
CA LEU A 428 21.24 -2.23 8.18
C LEU A 428 20.79 -2.67 6.78
N VAL A 429 20.99 -1.81 5.77
CA VAL A 429 20.62 -2.09 4.38
C VAL A 429 21.32 -3.34 3.84
N ARG A 430 22.55 -3.63 4.29
CA ARG A 430 23.29 -4.84 3.92
C ARG A 430 22.51 -6.13 4.20
N GLY A 431 21.61 -6.15 5.17
CA GLY A 431 20.79 -7.32 5.50
C GLY A 431 19.72 -7.66 4.46
N LEU A 432 19.48 -6.80 3.47
CA LEU A 432 18.43 -6.97 2.47
C LEU A 432 19.04 -7.25 1.08
N ASP A 433 18.95 -8.50 0.64
CA ASP A 433 19.33 -8.91 -0.71
C ASP A 433 18.17 -8.72 -1.70
N PRO A 434 18.26 -7.77 -2.64
CA PRO A 434 17.18 -7.46 -3.56
C PRO A 434 16.84 -8.62 -4.51
N THR A 435 17.80 -9.49 -4.85
CA THR A 435 17.59 -10.62 -5.76
C THR A 435 16.68 -11.66 -5.12
N LEU A 436 16.99 -12.05 -3.87
CA LEU A 436 16.16 -12.99 -3.12
C LEU A 436 14.81 -12.39 -2.74
N LYS A 437 14.79 -11.10 -2.36
CA LYS A 437 13.54 -10.43 -1.96
C LYS A 437 12.61 -10.19 -3.14
N ALA A 438 13.13 -10.00 -4.36
CA ALA A 438 12.30 -9.87 -5.56
C ALA A 438 11.46 -11.12 -5.82
N VAL A 439 12.05 -12.31 -5.72
CA VAL A 439 11.34 -13.59 -5.88
C VAL A 439 10.24 -13.72 -4.82
N ARG A 440 10.50 -13.28 -3.58
CA ARG A 440 9.51 -13.30 -2.50
C ARG A 440 8.32 -12.39 -2.77
N VAL A 441 8.56 -11.19 -3.27
CA VAL A 441 7.49 -10.27 -3.67
C VAL A 441 6.67 -10.87 -4.81
N ALA A 442 7.31 -11.44 -5.82
CA ALA A 442 6.62 -12.05 -6.95
C ALA A 442 5.73 -13.22 -6.49
N ASN A 443 6.27 -14.13 -5.67
CA ASN A 443 5.51 -15.26 -5.12
C ASN A 443 4.30 -14.82 -4.29
N TYR A 444 4.46 -13.77 -3.46
CA TYR A 444 3.35 -13.22 -2.69
C TYR A 444 2.23 -12.68 -3.61
N ILE A 445 2.58 -11.95 -4.67
CA ILE A 445 1.60 -11.43 -5.64
C ILE A 445 0.90 -12.59 -6.39
N VAL A 446 1.67 -13.58 -6.86
CA VAL A 446 1.13 -14.78 -7.53
C VAL A 446 0.14 -15.51 -6.62
N ASN A 447 0.52 -15.77 -5.37
CA ASN A 447 -0.33 -16.48 -4.40
C ASN A 447 -1.58 -15.66 -4.02
N LEU A 448 -1.47 -14.35 -3.86
CA LEU A 448 -2.65 -13.50 -3.62
C LEU A 448 -3.63 -13.57 -4.80
N ARG A 449 -3.14 -13.59 -6.05
CA ARG A 449 -3.98 -13.79 -7.24
C ARG A 449 -4.60 -15.18 -7.28
N GLN A 450 -3.83 -16.21 -6.94
CA GLN A 450 -4.32 -17.59 -6.89
C GLN A 450 -5.52 -17.71 -5.93
N GLU A 451 -5.36 -17.25 -4.69
CA GLU A 451 -6.43 -17.33 -3.68
C GLU A 451 -7.60 -16.40 -4.02
N LEU A 452 -7.34 -15.24 -4.63
CA LEU A 452 -8.39 -14.34 -5.13
C LEU A 452 -9.23 -14.99 -6.24
N LEU A 453 -8.60 -15.68 -7.21
CA LEU A 453 -9.30 -16.46 -8.24
C LEU A 453 -10.10 -17.60 -7.62
N ALA A 454 -9.52 -18.32 -6.66
CA ALA A 454 -10.20 -19.42 -5.97
C ALA A 454 -11.48 -18.93 -5.27
N LEU A 455 -11.40 -17.81 -4.54
CA LEU A 455 -12.58 -17.21 -3.90
C LEU A 455 -13.61 -16.70 -4.92
N SER A 456 -13.16 -16.08 -6.02
CA SER A 456 -14.04 -15.61 -7.09
C SER A 456 -14.82 -16.79 -7.69
N ARG A 457 -14.13 -17.88 -7.98
CA ARG A 457 -14.72 -19.11 -8.54
C ARG A 457 -15.63 -19.82 -7.56
N ALA A 458 -15.32 -19.79 -6.27
CA ALA A 458 -16.22 -20.24 -5.21
C ALA A 458 -17.53 -19.45 -5.22
N CYS A 459 -17.49 -18.15 -5.52
CA CYS A 459 -18.68 -17.31 -5.74
C CYS A 459 -19.35 -17.57 -7.11
N GLY A 460 -18.83 -18.45 -7.96
CA GLY A 460 -19.33 -18.71 -9.30
C GLY A 460 -18.89 -17.68 -10.35
N ALA A 461 -17.81 -16.94 -10.11
CA ALA A 461 -17.26 -15.94 -11.02
C ALA A 461 -15.85 -16.32 -11.51
N GLU A 462 -15.62 -16.26 -12.81
CA GLU A 462 -14.31 -16.53 -13.43
C GLU A 462 -13.25 -15.45 -13.14
N HIS A 463 -13.70 -14.25 -12.74
CA HIS A 463 -12.86 -13.09 -12.50
C HIS A 463 -13.37 -12.30 -11.27
N PRO A 464 -12.50 -11.75 -10.40
CA PRO A 464 -12.92 -11.07 -9.18
C PRO A 464 -13.84 -9.86 -9.41
N ALA A 465 -13.63 -9.09 -10.48
CA ALA A 465 -14.52 -7.98 -10.85
C ALA A 465 -15.94 -8.42 -11.30
N LEU A 466 -16.22 -9.71 -11.40
CA LEU A 466 -17.56 -10.24 -11.68
C LEU A 466 -18.29 -10.71 -10.42
N VAL A 467 -17.63 -10.70 -9.25
CA VAL A 467 -18.27 -10.96 -7.96
C VAL A 467 -19.08 -9.75 -7.57
N THR A 468 -20.35 -9.96 -7.23
CA THR A 468 -21.27 -8.87 -6.87
C THR A 468 -21.29 -8.61 -5.37
N ALA A 469 -21.68 -7.40 -4.97
CA ALA A 469 -21.85 -7.03 -3.57
C ALA A 469 -22.88 -7.92 -2.83
N ASP A 470 -23.86 -8.50 -3.53
CA ASP A 470 -24.83 -9.44 -2.95
C ASP A 470 -24.20 -10.76 -2.52
N GLN A 471 -23.04 -11.13 -3.07
CA GLN A 471 -22.34 -12.37 -2.74
C GLN A 471 -21.47 -12.24 -1.49
N LEU A 472 -21.42 -11.05 -0.89
CA LEU A 472 -20.72 -10.78 0.35
C LEU A 472 -21.69 -10.33 1.42
N GLU A 473 -21.42 -10.76 2.64
CA GLU A 473 -22.28 -10.48 3.78
C GLU A 473 -21.45 -10.04 4.99
N LEU A 474 -21.95 -9.06 5.73
CA LEU A 474 -21.35 -8.60 6.97
C LEU A 474 -22.26 -8.96 8.12
N LEU A 475 -21.70 -9.68 9.09
CA LEU A 475 -22.37 -10.00 10.34
C LEU A 475 -22.29 -8.78 11.27
N ASP A 476 -23.43 -8.34 11.82
CA ASP A 476 -23.49 -7.17 12.71
C ASP A 476 -23.39 -7.55 14.22
N GLY A 477 -23.20 -8.84 14.48
CA GLY A 477 -23.10 -9.44 15.80
C GLY A 477 -24.48 -9.84 16.35
N ARG A 478 -24.56 -10.97 17.07
CA ARG A 478 -25.83 -11.50 17.62
C ARG A 478 -26.82 -11.97 16.54
N PHE A 479 -26.32 -12.73 15.56
CA PHE A 479 -27.08 -13.37 14.48
C PHE A 479 -27.69 -12.43 13.42
N GLY A 480 -27.47 -11.12 13.49
CA GLY A 480 -27.84 -10.22 12.40
C GLY A 480 -26.78 -10.18 11.30
N SER A 481 -27.23 -10.00 10.07
CA SER A 481 -26.38 -9.90 8.89
C SER A 481 -27.01 -9.02 7.82
N ARG A 482 -26.19 -8.42 6.96
CA ARG A 482 -26.64 -7.68 5.78
C ARG A 482 -25.70 -7.92 4.62
N THR A 483 -26.23 -7.98 3.41
CA THR A 483 -25.39 -8.02 2.22
C THR A 483 -24.60 -6.72 2.10
N VAL A 484 -23.45 -6.79 1.43
CA VAL A 484 -22.67 -5.59 1.13
C VAL A 484 -23.49 -4.66 0.22
N ALA A 485 -24.32 -5.20 -0.67
CA ALA A 485 -25.19 -4.41 -1.53
C ALA A 485 -26.17 -3.56 -0.71
N ASP A 486 -26.89 -4.18 0.23
CA ASP A 486 -27.85 -3.50 1.10
C ASP A 486 -27.16 -2.44 1.98
N LEU A 487 -25.98 -2.75 2.51
CA LEU A 487 -25.25 -1.87 3.41
C LEU A 487 -24.82 -0.56 2.72
N PHE A 488 -24.41 -0.65 1.46
CA PHE A 488 -23.93 0.50 0.69
C PHE A 488 -24.99 1.09 -0.25
N GLY A 489 -26.19 0.50 -0.30
CA GLY A 489 -27.28 0.93 -1.18
C GLY A 489 -26.97 0.75 -2.65
N TYR A 490 -26.38 -0.39 -3.02
CA TYR A 490 -26.05 -0.74 -4.39
C TYR A 490 -27.28 -1.33 -5.08
N GLU A 491 -27.52 -0.91 -6.32
CA GLU A 491 -28.55 -1.48 -7.19
C GLU A 491 -28.00 -2.66 -8.00
N ALA A 492 -28.88 -3.41 -8.66
CA ALA A 492 -28.49 -4.54 -9.49
C ALA A 492 -27.57 -4.08 -10.64
N GLY A 493 -26.33 -4.54 -10.63
CA GLY A 493 -25.30 -4.16 -11.60
C GLY A 493 -24.29 -3.13 -11.09
N ASP A 494 -24.50 -2.53 -9.92
CA ASP A 494 -23.46 -1.75 -9.25
C ASP A 494 -22.32 -2.66 -8.79
N GLY A 495 -21.11 -2.10 -8.77
CA GLY A 495 -19.90 -2.81 -8.33
C GLY A 495 -19.32 -3.79 -9.35
N VAL A 496 -19.94 -3.98 -10.51
CA VAL A 496 -19.36 -4.73 -11.63
C VAL A 496 -19.05 -3.82 -12.83
N PRO A 497 -18.06 -4.16 -13.68
CA PRO A 497 -17.78 -3.41 -14.90
C PRO A 497 -18.98 -3.38 -15.86
N GLY A 498 -18.97 -2.43 -16.80
CA GLY A 498 -19.99 -2.32 -17.85
C GLY A 498 -20.04 -3.57 -18.74
N SER A 499 -21.14 -3.77 -19.46
CA SER A 499 -21.40 -5.01 -20.23
C SER A 499 -20.27 -5.38 -21.19
N LYS A 500 -19.74 -4.42 -21.94
CA LYS A 500 -18.63 -4.63 -22.88
C LYS A 500 -17.37 -5.14 -22.19
N ASP A 501 -17.02 -4.57 -21.04
CA ASP A 501 -15.84 -4.99 -20.26
C ASP A 501 -16.04 -6.38 -19.65
N ARG A 502 -17.28 -6.72 -19.24
CA ARG A 502 -17.62 -8.06 -18.72
C ARG A 502 -17.51 -9.14 -19.79
N ASP A 503 -18.02 -8.87 -20.99
CA ASP A 503 -17.97 -9.83 -22.09
C ASP A 503 -16.52 -10.05 -22.55
N GLU A 504 -15.76 -8.96 -22.63
CA GLU A 504 -14.34 -9.01 -22.99
C GLU A 504 -13.50 -9.72 -21.92
N ILE A 505 -13.72 -9.46 -20.63
CA ILE A 505 -12.93 -10.14 -19.58
C ILE A 505 -13.27 -11.63 -19.49
N ARG A 506 -14.54 -12.03 -19.67
CA ARG A 506 -14.90 -13.46 -19.79
C ARG A 506 -14.17 -14.12 -20.95
N ARG A 507 -14.17 -13.47 -22.13
CA ARG A 507 -13.44 -13.95 -23.31
C ARG A 507 -11.93 -14.06 -23.10
N ILE A 508 -11.35 -13.23 -22.23
CA ILE A 508 -9.93 -13.29 -21.86
C ILE A 508 -9.68 -14.44 -20.88
N MET A 509 -10.54 -14.61 -19.87
CA MET A 509 -10.40 -15.65 -18.85
C MET A 509 -10.74 -17.06 -19.35
N SER A 510 -11.50 -17.18 -20.45
CA SER A 510 -11.86 -18.45 -21.07
C SER A 510 -10.84 -18.97 -22.09
N ARG A 511 -9.75 -18.22 -22.35
CA ARG A 511 -8.64 -18.62 -23.23
C ARG A 511 -7.54 -19.25 -22.40
#